data_AF-A0A1T3MYY2-F1
#
_entry.id   AF-A0A1T3MYY2-F1
#
_cell.length_a   1.000
_cell.length_b   1.000
_cell.length_c   1.000
_cell.angle_alpha   90.00
_cell.angle_beta   90.00
_cell.angle_gamma   90.00
#
_symmetry.space_group_name_H-M   'P 1'
#
loop_
_entity.id
_entity.type
_entity.pdbx_description
1 polymer ?
#
loop_
_entity_poly.entity_id
_entity_poly.type
_entity_poly.pdbx_seq_one_letter_code
_entity_poly.pdbx_strand_id
1 'polypeptide(L)'
;MKIVLAYLMFSISITFISWIVGMIINALLKKTASYNQELVNFNFIKSEKLNKAIGIGIIKWIVKNTFFKFFNPKLKFSRSVDLTELKTIRNEMTKSEIEHLIAFVFASFFAIVKFYNHNYLFCLIIMIVNILMNLYPSLLQQQNKRRIDKLEIKFQK
;
A
#
# COMPACT_ATOMS: atom_id res chain seq x y z
N MET A 1 -4.71 -22.69 20.29
CA MET A 1 -4.81 -22.78 18.81
C MET A 1 -6.08 -22.13 18.25
N LYS A 2 -7.29 -22.51 18.69
CA LYS A 2 -8.57 -21.95 18.17
C LYS A 2 -8.69 -20.41 18.27
N ILE A 3 -8.24 -19.82 19.39
CA ILE A 3 -8.36 -18.37 19.62
C ILE A 3 -7.44 -17.54 18.72
N VAL A 4 -6.21 -18.01 18.50
CA VAL A 4 -5.23 -17.37 17.60
C VAL A 4 -5.74 -17.43 16.17
N LEU A 5 -6.32 -18.56 15.76
CA LEU A 5 -6.95 -18.70 14.46
C LEU A 5 -8.12 -17.71 14.29
N ALA A 6 -8.98 -17.55 15.30
CA ALA A 6 -10.06 -16.58 15.27
C ALA A 6 -9.55 -15.14 15.13
N TYR A 7 -8.49 -14.78 15.86
CA TYR A 7 -7.87 -13.45 15.76
C TYR A 7 -7.24 -13.21 14.39
N LEU A 8 -6.59 -14.22 13.82
CA LEU A 8 -6.02 -14.16 12.48
C LEU A 8 -7.12 -13.99 11.42
N MET A 9 -8.18 -14.80 11.49
CA MET A 9 -9.33 -14.71 10.58
C MET A 9 -9.99 -13.33 10.65
N PHE A 10 -10.20 -12.80 11.85
CA PHE A 10 -10.72 -11.44 12.02
C PHE A 10 -9.78 -10.40 11.37
N SER A 11 -8.47 -10.52 11.60
CA SER A 11 -7.48 -9.57 11.09
C SER A 11 -7.38 -9.59 9.56
N ILE A 12 -7.52 -10.77 8.95
CA ILE A 12 -7.62 -10.91 7.50
C ILE A 12 -8.92 -10.30 6.99
N SER A 13 -10.07 -10.60 7.61
CA SER A 13 -11.36 -10.03 7.22
C SER A 13 -11.38 -8.51 7.30
N ILE A 14 -10.87 -7.93 8.39
CA ILE A 14 -10.83 -6.46 8.53
C ILE A 14 -9.89 -5.82 7.51
N THR A 15 -8.85 -6.53 7.06
CA THR A 15 -7.99 -6.04 5.98
C THR A 15 -8.77 -5.89 4.67
N PHE A 16 -9.55 -6.89 4.27
CA PHE A 16 -10.37 -6.79 3.06
C PHE A 16 -11.44 -5.68 3.17
N ILE A 17 -12.09 -5.57 4.33
CA ILE A 17 -13.05 -4.48 4.59
C ILE A 17 -12.35 -3.11 4.52
N SER A 18 -11.15 -3.00 5.10
CA SER A 18 -10.37 -1.77 5.10
C SER A 18 -9.97 -1.32 3.70
N TRP A 19 -9.77 -2.25 2.75
CA TRP A 19 -9.52 -1.92 1.34
C TRP A 19 -10.75 -1.31 0.68
N ILE A 20 -11.95 -1.83 0.97
CA ILE A 20 -13.20 -1.26 0.47
C ILE A 20 -13.37 0.17 1.00
N VAL A 21 -13.14 0.36 2.30
CA VAL A 21 -13.14 1.70 2.92
C VAL A 21 -12.09 2.61 2.27
N GLY A 22 -10.88 2.09 2.02
CA GLY A 22 -9.82 2.79 1.33
C GLY A 22 -10.21 3.27 -0.06
N MET A 23 -10.85 2.42 -0.87
CA MET A 23 -11.35 2.78 -2.20
C MET A 23 -12.42 3.86 -2.14
N ILE A 24 -13.38 3.75 -1.22
CA ILE A 24 -14.45 4.73 -1.05
C ILE A 24 -13.87 6.09 -0.65
N ILE A 25 -13.04 6.13 0.40
CA ILE A 25 -12.43 7.37 0.88
C ILE A 25 -11.52 7.97 -0.20
N ASN A 26 -10.72 7.16 -0.89
CA ASN A 26 -9.87 7.64 -1.99
C ASN A 26 -10.70 8.28 -3.11
N ALA A 27 -11.85 7.70 -3.47
CA ALA A 27 -12.76 8.28 -4.46
C ALA A 27 -13.34 9.63 -4.01
N LEU A 28 -13.58 9.81 -2.71
CA LEU A 28 -13.99 11.09 -2.14
C LEU A 28 -12.84 12.10 -2.14
N LEU A 29 -11.64 11.69 -1.70
CA LEU A 29 -10.46 12.55 -1.62
C LEU A 29 -10.01 13.06 -3.00
N LYS A 30 -10.15 12.26 -4.06
CA LYS A 30 -9.83 12.68 -5.43
C LYS A 30 -10.54 13.94 -5.91
N LYS A 31 -11.66 14.31 -5.28
CA LYS A 31 -12.42 15.53 -5.60
C LYS A 31 -11.87 16.78 -4.92
N THR A 32 -10.91 16.63 -4.01
CA THR A 32 -10.33 17.72 -3.22
C THR A 32 -9.07 18.29 -3.87
N ALA A 33 -8.85 19.60 -3.72
CA ALA A 33 -7.65 20.26 -4.24
C ALA A 33 -6.34 19.70 -3.62
N SER A 34 -6.38 19.33 -2.34
CA SER A 34 -5.24 18.80 -1.59
C SER A 34 -4.73 17.45 -2.10
N TYR A 35 -5.59 16.66 -2.76
CA TYR A 35 -5.18 15.36 -3.30
C TYR A 35 -4.07 15.50 -4.35
N ASN A 36 -4.21 16.46 -5.27
CA ASN A 36 -3.29 16.60 -6.41
C ASN A 36 -1.95 17.25 -6.06
N GLN A 37 -1.87 18.02 -4.96
CA GLN A 37 -0.67 18.78 -4.63
C GLN A 37 0.21 18.08 -3.58
N GLU A 38 -0.39 17.53 -2.53
CA GLU A 38 0.36 17.04 -1.36
C GLU A 38 0.36 15.52 -1.25
N LEU A 39 -0.83 14.89 -1.38
CA LEU A 39 -0.97 13.44 -1.16
C LEU A 39 -0.28 12.61 -2.26
N VAL A 40 -0.33 13.06 -3.51
CA VAL A 40 0.31 12.35 -4.63
C VAL A 40 1.84 12.28 -4.48
N ASN A 41 2.45 13.35 -3.98
CA ASN A 41 3.90 13.49 -3.82
C ASN A 41 4.42 12.97 -2.49
N PHE A 42 3.52 12.52 -1.61
CA PHE A 42 3.87 12.04 -0.30
C PHE A 42 4.76 10.79 -0.37
N ASN A 43 5.76 10.72 0.53
CA ASN A 43 6.71 9.62 0.61
C ASN A 43 7.26 9.46 2.04
N PHE A 44 6.95 8.34 2.71
CA PHE A 44 7.41 8.08 4.08
C PHE A 44 8.91 7.78 4.11
N ILE A 45 9.40 6.93 3.20
CA ILE A 45 10.76 6.41 3.25
C ILE A 45 11.48 6.70 1.94
N LYS A 46 12.13 7.87 1.86
CA LYS A 46 12.90 8.31 0.68
C LYS A 46 14.22 7.53 0.48
N SER A 47 14.80 7.00 1.56
CA SER A 47 16.11 6.31 1.51
C SER A 47 16.01 4.91 0.92
N GLU A 48 16.68 4.67 -0.22
CA GLU A 48 16.76 3.33 -0.83
C GLU A 48 17.47 2.31 0.09
N LYS A 49 18.46 2.75 0.87
CA LYS A 49 19.14 1.90 1.86
C LYS A 49 18.15 1.42 2.92
N LEU A 50 17.32 2.33 3.44
CA LEU A 50 16.31 1.99 4.45
C LEU A 50 15.24 1.06 3.86
N ASN A 51 14.75 1.32 2.65
CA ASN A 51 13.82 0.42 1.96
C ASN A 51 14.40 -1.00 1.79
N LYS A 52 15.70 -1.13 1.50
CA LYS A 52 16.36 -2.44 1.43
C LYS A 52 16.46 -3.10 2.82
N ALA A 53 16.81 -2.33 3.85
CA ALA A 53 16.97 -2.83 5.21
C ALA A 53 15.66 -3.36 5.82
N ILE A 54 14.54 -2.67 5.59
CA ILE A 54 13.21 -3.14 6.06
C ILE A 54 12.60 -4.23 5.16
N GLY A 55 13.33 -4.75 4.17
CA GLY A 55 12.86 -5.88 3.37
C GLY A 55 11.86 -5.57 2.26
N ILE A 56 11.73 -4.32 1.78
CA ILE A 56 10.83 -3.99 0.65
C ILE A 56 11.15 -4.84 -0.59
N GLY A 57 12.42 -5.22 -0.79
CA GLY A 57 12.83 -6.12 -1.87
C GLY A 57 12.18 -7.50 -1.82
N ILE A 58 12.01 -8.06 -0.60
CA ILE A 58 11.37 -9.35 -0.38
C ILE A 58 9.88 -9.23 -0.69
N ILE A 59 9.22 -8.18 -0.19
CA ILE A 59 7.80 -7.92 -0.50
C ILE A 59 7.58 -7.77 -2.00
N LYS A 60 8.46 -7.03 -2.70
CA LYS A 60 8.41 -6.90 -4.16
C LYS A 60 8.47 -8.27 -4.84
N TRP A 61 9.35 -9.16 -4.38
CA TRP A 61 9.46 -10.52 -4.91
C TRP A 61 8.18 -11.32 -4.65
N ILE A 62 7.63 -11.27 -3.44
CA ILE A 62 6.37 -11.97 -3.09
C ILE A 62 5.25 -11.48 -3.99
N VAL A 63 5.04 -10.17 -4.10
CA VAL A 63 3.96 -9.59 -4.89
C VAL A 63 4.08 -9.97 -6.37
N LYS A 64 5.30 -10.01 -6.92
CA LYS A 64 5.51 -10.33 -8.34
C LYS A 64 5.35 -11.83 -8.66
N ASN A 65 5.77 -12.71 -7.76
CA ASN A 65 5.91 -14.14 -8.05
C ASN A 65 4.78 -15.03 -7.51
N THR A 66 3.92 -14.49 -6.65
CA THR A 66 2.78 -15.24 -6.07
C THR A 66 1.45 -14.84 -6.72
N PHE A 67 0.34 -15.35 -6.18
CA PHE A 67 -1.02 -14.94 -6.58
C PHE A 67 -1.24 -13.42 -6.46
N PHE A 68 -0.47 -12.72 -5.63
CA PHE A 68 -0.57 -11.28 -5.48
C PHE A 68 -0.36 -10.48 -6.78
N LYS A 69 0.31 -11.08 -7.77
CA LYS A 69 0.53 -10.45 -9.09
C LYS A 69 -0.78 -10.15 -9.83
N PHE A 70 -1.86 -10.86 -9.51
CA PHE A 70 -3.16 -10.69 -10.15
C PHE A 70 -3.96 -9.49 -9.62
N PHE A 71 -3.59 -8.94 -8.45
CA PHE A 71 -4.25 -7.74 -7.90
C PHE A 71 -3.76 -6.42 -8.51
N ASN A 72 -2.66 -6.43 -9.28
CA ASN A 72 -2.10 -5.24 -9.92
C ASN A 72 -2.00 -5.35 -11.45
N PRO A 73 -3.09 -5.69 -12.17
CA PRO A 73 -3.02 -5.93 -13.62
C PRO A 73 -2.67 -4.66 -14.42
N LYS A 74 -3.00 -3.48 -13.88
CA LYS A 74 -2.77 -2.17 -14.51
C LYS A 74 -1.33 -1.65 -14.41
N LEU A 75 -0.47 -2.30 -13.61
CA LEU A 75 0.93 -1.90 -13.43
C LEU A 75 1.88 -2.61 -14.41
N LYS A 76 1.36 -3.06 -15.57
CA LYS A 76 2.14 -3.72 -16.62
C LYS A 76 2.58 -2.71 -17.67
N PHE A 77 3.83 -2.80 -18.07
CA PHE A 77 4.35 -2.05 -19.21
C PHE A 77 3.95 -2.71 -20.53
N SER A 78 3.62 -1.88 -21.51
CA SER A 78 3.48 -2.22 -22.91
C SER A 78 4.87 -2.48 -23.53
N ARG A 79 4.88 -2.98 -24.77
CA ARG A 79 6.13 -3.29 -25.50
C ARG A 79 6.93 -2.03 -25.84
N SER A 80 6.28 -0.87 -25.94
CA SER A 80 6.88 0.43 -26.26
C SER A 80 6.44 1.45 -25.21
N VAL A 81 7.28 1.64 -24.20
CA VAL A 81 6.99 2.57 -23.09
C VAL A 81 7.12 4.01 -23.55
N ASP A 82 6.06 4.79 -23.42
CA ASP A 82 6.06 6.24 -23.65
C ASP A 82 5.82 7.05 -22.36
N LEU A 83 5.91 8.37 -22.46
CA LEU A 83 5.69 9.28 -21.33
C LEU A 83 4.25 9.23 -20.78
N THR A 84 3.26 8.98 -21.64
CA THR A 84 1.85 8.92 -21.26
C THR A 84 1.57 7.67 -20.43
N GLU A 85 2.17 6.55 -20.82
CA GLU A 85 2.12 5.28 -20.12
C GLU A 85 2.80 5.39 -18.74
N LEU A 86 3.99 6.01 -18.66
CA LEU A 86 4.68 6.25 -17.39
C LEU A 86 3.82 7.06 -16.42
N LYS A 87 3.17 8.14 -16.89
CA LYS A 87 2.25 8.95 -16.08
C LYS A 87 1.02 8.17 -15.64
N THR A 88 0.47 7.32 -16.51
CA THR A 88 -0.69 6.48 -16.19
C THR A 88 -0.35 5.46 -15.10
N ILE A 89 0.77 4.75 -15.25
CA ILE A 89 1.25 3.78 -14.26
C ILE A 89 1.55 4.49 -12.93
N ARG A 90 2.15 5.68 -12.98
CA ARG A 90 2.40 6.52 -11.80
C ARG A 90 1.12 6.86 -11.05
N ASN A 91 0.08 7.26 -11.76
CA ASN A 91 -1.23 7.58 -11.17
C ASN A 91 -1.91 6.36 -10.55
N GLU A 92 -1.85 5.19 -11.21
CA GLU A 92 -2.38 3.94 -10.65
C GLU A 92 -1.60 3.50 -9.39
N MET A 93 -0.28 3.68 -9.36
CA MET A 93 0.51 3.42 -8.14
C MET A 93 0.14 4.37 -7.00
N THR A 94 -0.04 5.66 -7.28
CA THR A 94 -0.49 6.63 -6.26
C THR A 94 -1.87 6.27 -5.73
N LYS A 95 -2.79 5.86 -6.60
CA LYS A 95 -4.12 5.39 -6.21
C LYS A 95 -4.02 4.23 -5.23
N SER A 96 -3.26 3.18 -5.59
CA SER A 96 -3.07 1.99 -4.76
C SER A 96 -2.37 2.32 -3.43
N GLU A 97 -1.37 3.21 -3.46
CA GLU A 97 -0.67 3.66 -2.26
C GLU A 97 -1.63 4.31 -1.25
N ILE A 98 -2.45 5.26 -1.70
CA ILE A 98 -3.38 5.99 -0.84
C ILE A 98 -4.45 5.06 -0.29
N GLU A 99 -4.99 4.15 -1.10
CA GLU A 99 -5.96 3.14 -0.67
C GLU A 99 -5.40 2.27 0.45
N HIS A 100 -4.17 1.79 0.30
CA HIS A 100 -3.50 1.00 1.34
C HIS A 100 -3.19 1.81 2.60
N LEU A 101 -2.87 3.11 2.50
CA LEU A 101 -2.65 3.95 3.68
C LEU A 101 -3.93 4.22 4.47
N ILE A 102 -5.03 4.52 3.78
CA ILE A 102 -6.33 4.68 4.42
C ILE A 102 -6.72 3.36 5.10
N ALA A 103 -6.55 2.24 4.40
CA ALA A 103 -6.79 0.91 4.95
C ALA A 103 -5.91 0.63 6.19
N PHE A 104 -4.63 1.03 6.16
CA PHE A 104 -3.72 0.90 7.28
C PHE A 104 -4.19 1.67 8.51
N VAL A 105 -4.61 2.93 8.34
CA VAL A 105 -5.14 3.77 9.43
C VAL A 105 -6.44 3.17 9.97
N PHE A 106 -7.35 2.76 9.09
CA PHE A 106 -8.62 2.16 9.47
C PHE A 106 -8.42 0.87 10.30
N ALA A 107 -7.58 -0.06 9.85
CA ALA A 107 -7.32 -1.29 10.60
C ALA A 107 -6.55 -1.02 11.92
N SER A 108 -5.69 0.01 11.96
CA SER A 108 -5.00 0.43 13.18
C SER A 108 -5.96 0.91 14.26
N PHE A 109 -7.08 1.53 13.89
CA PHE A 109 -8.13 1.90 14.84
C PHE A 109 -8.67 0.67 15.61
N PHE A 110 -8.91 -0.46 14.93
CA PHE A 110 -9.34 -1.69 15.59
C PHE A 110 -8.26 -2.28 16.49
N ALA A 111 -6.98 -2.21 16.10
CA ALA A 111 -5.88 -2.62 16.95
C ALA A 111 -5.81 -1.79 18.23
N ILE A 112 -5.94 -0.47 18.12
CA ILE A 112 -5.98 0.48 19.25
C ILE A 112 -7.15 0.15 20.20
N VAL A 113 -8.34 -0.14 19.66
CA VAL A 113 -9.49 -0.57 20.48
C VAL A 113 -9.17 -1.87 21.23
N LYS A 114 -8.49 -2.85 20.61
CA LYS A 114 -8.08 -4.08 21.31
C LYS A 114 -7.00 -3.85 22.35
N PHE A 115 -6.10 -2.91 22.12
CA PHE A 115 -5.09 -2.49 23.08
C PHE A 115 -5.72 -1.92 24.35
N TYR A 116 -6.67 -0.99 24.22
CA TYR A 116 -7.38 -0.41 25.37
C TYR A 116 -8.24 -1.42 26.13
N ASN A 117 -8.73 -2.47 25.46
CA ASN A 117 -9.43 -3.58 26.10
C ASN A 117 -8.48 -4.66 26.66
N HIS A 118 -7.19 -4.35 26.83
CA HIS A 118 -6.14 -5.23 27.33
C HIS A 118 -5.98 -6.55 26.53
N ASN A 119 -6.48 -6.62 25.30
CA ASN A 119 -6.32 -7.78 24.43
C ASN A 119 -5.10 -7.62 23.53
N TYR A 120 -3.92 -7.65 24.16
CA TYR A 120 -2.65 -7.35 23.50
C TYR A 120 -2.28 -8.36 22.41
N LEU A 121 -2.58 -9.64 22.59
CA LEU A 121 -2.33 -10.66 21.58
C LEU A 121 -3.17 -10.40 20.33
N PHE A 122 -4.44 -10.04 20.49
CA PHE A 122 -5.30 -9.71 19.36
C PHE A 122 -4.84 -8.42 18.67
N CYS A 123 -4.50 -7.38 19.44
CA CYS A 123 -3.90 -6.15 18.93
C CYS A 123 -2.65 -6.45 18.09
N LEU A 124 -1.73 -7.28 18.61
CA LEU A 124 -0.50 -7.66 17.92
C LEU A 124 -0.79 -8.38 16.60
N ILE A 125 -1.73 -9.34 16.59
CA ILE A 125 -2.10 -10.06 15.37
C ILE A 125 -2.71 -9.12 14.33
N ILE A 126 -3.60 -8.19 14.73
CA ILE A 126 -4.15 -7.18 13.82
C ILE A 126 -3.01 -6.34 13.24
N MET A 127 -2.08 -5.86 14.06
CA MET A 127 -0.96 -5.03 13.59
C MET A 127 -0.02 -5.77 12.65
N ILE A 128 0.30 -7.05 12.93
CA ILE A 128 1.14 -7.86 12.04
C ILE A 128 0.48 -7.99 10.67
N VAL A 129 -0.80 -8.38 10.63
CA VAL A 129 -1.53 -8.51 9.36
C VAL A 129 -1.64 -7.16 8.65
N ASN A 130 -1.92 -6.08 9.38
CA ASN A 130 -2.06 -4.75 8.83
C ASN A 130 -0.74 -4.21 8.25
N ILE A 131 0.39 -4.45 8.92
CA ILE A 131 1.71 -4.10 8.40
C ILE A 131 2.00 -4.86 7.10
N LEU A 132 1.76 -6.18 7.08
CA LEU A 132 1.99 -7.03 5.90
C LEU A 132 1.10 -6.67 4.72
N MET A 133 -0.18 -6.40 4.96
CA MET A 133 -1.19 -6.29 3.91
C MET A 133 -1.50 -4.85 3.50
N ASN A 134 -1.13 -3.84 4.30
CA ASN A 134 -1.40 -2.44 3.99
C ASN A 134 -0.13 -1.57 3.98
N LEU A 135 0.67 -1.60 5.06
CA LEU A 135 1.85 -0.73 5.12
C LEU A 135 2.92 -1.12 4.09
N TYR A 136 3.27 -2.40 4.02
CA TYR A 136 4.28 -2.89 3.08
C TYR A 136 3.92 -2.65 1.60
N PRO A 137 2.68 -2.93 1.15
CA PRO A 137 2.24 -2.56 -0.19
C PRO A 137 2.35 -1.06 -0.47
N SER A 138 1.95 -0.20 0.47
CA SER A 138 2.09 1.25 0.32
C SER A 138 3.55 1.69 0.15
N LEU A 139 4.46 1.19 1.00
CA LEU A 139 5.89 1.48 0.90
C LEU A 139 6.51 0.95 -0.41
N LEU A 140 6.07 -0.21 -0.88
CA LEU A 140 6.47 -0.75 -2.17
C LEU A 140 6.04 0.17 -3.32
N GLN A 141 4.80 0.67 -3.28
CA GLN A 141 4.34 1.65 -4.28
C GLN A 141 5.17 2.93 -4.21
N GLN A 142 5.48 3.46 -3.01
CA GLN A 142 6.35 4.63 -2.87
C GLN A 142 7.74 4.44 -3.48
N GLN A 143 8.34 3.25 -3.32
CA GLN A 143 9.62 2.95 -3.96
C GLN A 143 9.49 2.88 -5.49
N ASN A 144 8.44 2.24 -6.01
CA ASN A 144 8.25 2.11 -7.46
C ASN A 144 7.91 3.45 -8.11
N LYS A 145 7.10 4.29 -7.46
CA LYS A 145 6.82 5.69 -7.80
C LYS A 145 8.11 6.48 -8.08
N ARG A 146 9.08 6.43 -7.15
CA ARG A 146 10.39 7.10 -7.33
C ARG A 146 11.20 6.56 -8.50
N ARG A 147 11.05 5.27 -8.84
CA ARG A 147 11.71 4.69 -10.02
C ARG A 147 11.09 5.22 -11.31
N ILE A 148 9.78 5.38 -11.35
CA ILE A 148 9.09 5.99 -12.50
C ILE A 148 9.48 7.45 -12.67
N ASP A 149 9.55 8.24 -11.59
CA ASP A 149 10.01 9.64 -11.66
C ASP A 149 11.38 9.76 -12.34
N LYS A 150 12.32 8.88 -11.98
CA LYS A 150 13.65 8.84 -12.58
C LYS A 150 13.64 8.44 -14.05
N LEU A 151 12.69 7.61 -14.47
CA LEU A 151 12.52 7.23 -15.88
C LEU A 151 11.90 8.40 -16.66
N GLU A 152 10.86 9.04 -16.14
CA GLU A 152 10.21 10.19 -16.78
C GLU A 152 11.21 11.33 -17.08
N ILE A 153 12.09 11.65 -16.12
CA ILE A 153 13.17 12.65 -16.32
C ILE A 153 14.12 12.26 -17.45
N LYS A 154 14.36 10.96 -17.69
CA LYS A 154 15.22 10.49 -18.77
C LYS A 154 14.55 10.55 -20.14
N PHE A 155 13.23 10.41 -20.21
CA PHE A 155 12.48 10.49 -21.46
C PHE A 155 12.22 11.94 -21.93
N GLN A 156 12.30 12.91 -21.01
CA GLN A 156 12.15 14.34 -21.32
C GLN A 156 13.47 15.02 -21.75
N LYS A 157 14.61 14.31 -21.63
CA LYS A 157 15.94 14.77 -22.07
C LYS A 157 16.27 14.18 -23.42
#